data_AF-A0A5U3CSP5-F1
#
_entry.id   AF-A0A5U3CSP5-F1
#
_cell.length_a   1.000
_cell.length_b   1.000
_cell.length_c   1.000
_cell.angle_alpha   90.00
_cell.angle_beta   90.00
_cell.angle_gamma   90.00
#
_symmetry.space_group_name_H-M   'P 1'
#
loop_
_entity.id
_entity.type
_entity.pdbx_description
1 polymer ?
#
loop_
_entity_poly.entity_id
_entity_poly.type
_entity_poly.pdbx_seq_one_letter_code
_entity_poly.pdbx_strand_id
1 'polypeptide(L)'
;MHVNSDGDIRGSLWGEWLSHWLYGQFATRDNNINARATVDWVRQNFLSGFRLGAVESAVVWRAYGYGDNPPYVITGVINGNTDDLIDNVTRRPLQMYINGWRNVDWL
;
A
#
# COMPACT_ATOMS: atom_id res chain seq x y z
N MET A 1 -46.75 -19.61 -8.85
CA MET A 1 -45.84 -18.64 -9.52
C MET A 1 -46.72 -17.66 -10.26
N HIS A 2 -46.50 -16.37 -10.07
CA HIS A 2 -47.24 -15.29 -10.75
C HIS A 2 -46.25 -14.41 -11.50
N VAL A 3 -46.61 -13.98 -12.70
CA VAL A 3 -45.78 -13.11 -13.56
C VAL A 3 -46.59 -11.85 -13.84
N ASN A 4 -46.02 -10.69 -13.55
CA ASN A 4 -46.63 -9.40 -13.81
C ASN A 4 -46.44 -8.98 -15.29
N SER A 5 -47.21 -8.00 -15.75
CA SER A 5 -47.14 -7.52 -17.15
C SER A 5 -45.80 -6.87 -17.52
N ASP A 6 -45.01 -6.46 -16.53
CA ASP A 6 -43.64 -5.93 -16.69
C ASP A 6 -42.55 -7.03 -16.65
N GLY A 7 -42.95 -8.29 -16.48
CA GLY A 7 -42.04 -9.44 -16.41
C GLY A 7 -41.50 -9.73 -15.01
N ASP A 8 -41.92 -9.00 -13.97
CA ASP A 8 -41.56 -9.35 -12.59
C ASP A 8 -42.26 -10.65 -12.16
N ILE A 9 -41.61 -11.44 -11.30
CA ILE A 9 -42.04 -12.78 -10.94
C ILE A 9 -42.23 -12.88 -9.43
N ARG A 10 -43.42 -13.28 -8.97
CA ARG A 10 -43.71 -13.58 -7.57
C ARG A 10 -43.72 -15.07 -7.31
N GLY A 11 -43.01 -15.50 -6.27
CA GLY A 11 -42.92 -16.90 -5.87
C GLY A 11 -42.57 -17.07 -4.40
N SER A 12 -43.01 -18.18 -3.81
CA SER A 12 -42.77 -18.50 -2.39
C SER A 12 -41.28 -18.65 -2.05
N LEU A 13 -40.44 -19.03 -3.02
CA LEU A 13 -38.99 -19.16 -2.83
C LEU A 13 -38.32 -17.83 -2.43
N TRP A 14 -38.84 -16.70 -2.92
CA TRP A 14 -38.28 -15.36 -2.69
C TRP A 14 -39.13 -14.52 -1.73
N GLY A 15 -40.25 -15.07 -1.23
CA GLY A 15 -41.21 -14.43 -0.32
C GLY A 15 -42.12 -13.37 -0.97
N GLU A 16 -41.59 -12.60 -1.92
CA GLU A 16 -42.30 -11.53 -2.64
C GLU A 16 -41.95 -11.53 -4.15
N TRP A 17 -42.03 -10.38 -4.81
CA TRP A 17 -41.54 -10.14 -6.16
C TRP A 17 -40.02 -10.32 -6.24
N LEU A 18 -39.55 -10.98 -7.32
CA LEU A 18 -38.15 -11.28 -7.54
C LEU A 18 -37.29 -10.02 -7.59
N SER A 19 -37.80 -8.94 -8.19
CA SER A 19 -37.10 -7.64 -8.21
C SER A 19 -36.79 -7.12 -6.80
N HIS A 20 -37.77 -7.18 -5.89
CA HIS A 20 -37.64 -6.74 -4.50
C HIS A 20 -36.66 -7.62 -3.72
N TRP A 21 -36.74 -8.94 -3.91
CA TRP A 21 -35.79 -9.88 -3.30
C TRP A 21 -34.35 -9.62 -3.78
N LEU A 22 -34.14 -9.47 -5.10
CA LEU A 22 -32.83 -9.17 -5.69
C LEU A 22 -32.26 -7.85 -5.17
N TYR A 23 -33.09 -6.81 -5.07
CA TYR A 23 -32.69 -5.53 -4.49
C TYR A 23 -32.18 -5.70 -3.05
N GLY A 24 -32.90 -6.44 -2.20
CA GLY A 24 -32.47 -6.75 -0.84
C GLY A 24 -31.15 -7.52 -0.78
N GLN A 25 -30.99 -8.56 -1.62
CA GLN A 25 -29.75 -9.33 -1.70
C GLN A 25 -28.56 -8.46 -2.14
N PHE A 26 -28.74 -7.62 -3.16
CA PHE A 26 -27.70 -6.72 -3.65
C PHE A 26 -27.36 -5.64 -2.62
N ALA A 27 -28.34 -5.07 -1.92
CA ALA A 27 -28.10 -4.13 -0.83
C ALA A 27 -27.27 -4.77 0.29
N THR A 28 -27.59 -6.00 0.72
CA THR A 28 -26.79 -6.73 1.71
C THR A 28 -25.37 -7.00 1.22
N ARG A 29 -25.20 -7.45 -0.03
CA ARG A 29 -23.88 -7.67 -0.64
C ARG A 29 -23.08 -6.37 -0.67
N ASP A 30 -23.65 -5.29 -1.16
CA ASP A 30 -22.97 -4.02 -1.37
C ASP A 30 -22.58 -3.39 -0.03
N ASN A 31 -23.44 -3.48 1.00
CA ASN A 31 -23.09 -3.07 2.37
C ASN A 31 -21.88 -3.85 2.92
N ASN A 32 -21.81 -5.16 2.67
CA ASN A 32 -20.67 -5.98 3.10
C ASN A 32 -19.38 -5.67 2.33
N ILE A 33 -19.45 -5.43 1.02
CA ILE A 33 -18.31 -5.01 0.20
C ILE A 33 -17.81 -3.64 0.66
N ASN A 34 -18.73 -2.69 0.88
CA ASN A 34 -18.45 -1.36 1.41
C ASN A 34 -17.92 -1.37 2.86
N ALA A 35 -17.93 -2.50 3.56
CA ALA A 35 -17.26 -2.61 4.86
C ALA A 35 -15.80 -3.08 4.74
N ARG A 36 -15.44 -3.77 3.64
CA ARG A 36 -14.15 -4.48 3.50
C ARG A 36 -13.27 -3.99 2.35
N ALA A 37 -13.83 -3.27 1.38
CA ALA A 37 -13.13 -2.88 0.16
C ALA A 37 -13.42 -1.43 -0.24
N THR A 38 -13.73 -0.55 0.73
CA THR A 38 -13.81 0.88 0.42
C THR A 38 -12.45 1.37 -0.06
N VAL A 39 -12.47 2.38 -0.92
CA VAL A 39 -11.25 3.05 -1.36
C VAL A 39 -10.43 3.54 -0.15
N ASP A 40 -11.10 3.99 0.91
CA ASP A 40 -10.44 4.43 2.14
C ASP A 40 -9.79 3.28 2.91
N TRP A 41 -10.48 2.14 3.05
CA TRP A 41 -9.89 0.96 3.70
C TRP A 41 -8.68 0.45 2.92
N VAL A 42 -8.77 0.40 1.58
CA VAL A 42 -7.64 0.00 0.73
C VAL A 42 -6.46 0.96 0.90
N ARG A 43 -6.68 2.27 0.86
CA ARG A 43 -5.61 3.27 1.06
C ARG A 43 -4.95 3.20 2.43
N GLN A 44 -5.68 2.80 3.46
CA GLN A 44 -5.16 2.66 4.82
C GLN A 44 -4.35 1.37 5.03
N ASN A 45 -4.68 0.29 4.33
CA ASN A 45 -4.14 -1.04 4.63
C ASN A 45 -3.13 -1.55 3.59
N PHE A 46 -3.11 -0.97 2.39
CA PHE A 46 -2.22 -1.41 1.32
C PHE A 46 -1.12 -0.38 1.06
N LEU A 47 0.05 -0.93 0.73
CA LEU A 47 1.16 -0.18 0.16
C LEU A 47 0.70 0.54 -1.11
N SER A 48 0.86 1.86 -1.11
CA SER A 48 0.49 2.72 -2.25
C SER A 48 1.59 3.66 -2.70
N GLY A 49 2.78 3.59 -2.08
CA GLY A 49 3.92 4.40 -2.49
C GLY A 49 5.24 3.89 -1.92
N PHE A 50 6.31 4.17 -2.65
CA PHE A 50 7.70 3.94 -2.25
C PHE A 50 8.53 5.17 -2.54
N ARG A 51 9.50 5.46 -1.68
CA ARG A 51 10.51 6.50 -1.92
C ARG A 51 11.81 6.22 -1.18
N LEU A 52 12.85 6.91 -1.62
CA LEU A 52 14.05 7.14 -0.81
C LEU A 52 13.85 8.43 -0.01
N GLY A 53 14.12 8.40 1.29
CA GLY A 53 14.06 9.58 2.15
C GLY A 53 15.18 10.59 1.89
N ALA A 54 15.42 11.45 2.88
CA ALA A 54 16.50 12.42 2.85
C ALA A 54 17.87 11.74 2.73
N VAL A 55 18.81 12.40 2.05
CA VAL A 55 20.18 11.92 1.92
C VAL A 55 20.98 12.21 3.19
N GLU A 56 21.74 11.22 3.62
CA GLU A 56 22.78 11.35 4.64
C GLU A 56 24.14 11.00 4.02
N SER A 57 25.22 11.58 4.56
CA SER A 57 26.58 11.33 4.13
C SER A 57 27.43 10.88 5.31
N ALA A 58 28.30 9.89 5.08
CA ALA A 58 29.27 9.42 6.06
C ALA A 58 30.66 9.34 5.41
N VAL A 59 31.67 9.83 6.13
CA VAL A 59 33.08 9.68 5.74
C VAL A 59 33.51 8.25 6.04
N VAL A 60 34.15 7.60 5.08
CA VAL A 60 34.67 6.23 5.19
C VAL A 60 36.19 6.16 5.04
N TRP A 61 36.82 7.12 4.36
CA TRP A 61 38.27 7.18 4.29
C TRP A 61 38.88 7.54 5.64
N ARG A 62 39.83 6.71 6.12
CA ARG A 62 40.47 6.86 7.44
C ARG A 62 39.46 6.94 8.59
N ALA A 63 38.28 6.36 8.41
CA ALA A 63 37.20 6.29 9.39
C ALA A 63 36.78 4.82 9.60
N TYR A 64 35.74 4.58 10.39
CA TYR A 64 35.25 3.23 10.71
C TYR A 64 34.51 2.52 9.55
N GLY A 65 34.41 3.14 8.37
CA GLY A 65 33.67 2.60 7.24
C GLY A 65 32.15 2.69 7.43
N TYR A 66 31.42 1.87 6.66
CA TYR A 66 29.96 1.77 6.74
C TYR A 66 29.53 0.30 6.78
N GLY A 67 28.74 -0.06 7.79
CA GLY A 67 28.11 -1.38 7.91
C GLY A 67 26.62 -1.32 7.55
N ASP A 68 26.01 -2.48 7.34
CA ASP A 68 24.57 -2.57 7.16
C ASP A 68 23.84 -1.91 8.34
N ASN A 69 22.88 -1.04 8.03
CA ASN A 69 22.12 -0.27 9.00
C ASN A 69 20.72 -0.02 8.47
N PRO A 70 19.76 -0.90 8.76
CA PRO A 70 18.36 -0.68 8.44
C PRO A 70 17.86 0.68 8.96
N PRO A 71 16.96 1.37 8.22
CA PRO A 71 16.36 1.03 6.92
C PRO A 71 17.17 1.53 5.70
N TYR A 72 18.45 1.84 5.87
CA TYR A 72 19.19 2.62 4.88
C TYR A 72 19.77 1.76 3.76
N VAL A 73 19.77 2.33 2.56
CA VAL A 73 20.52 1.82 1.40
C VAL A 73 21.57 2.84 0.98
N ILE A 74 22.74 2.36 0.53
CA ILE A 74 23.77 3.21 -0.07
C ILE A 74 23.25 3.71 -1.42
N THR A 75 23.28 5.03 -1.62
CA THR A 75 22.83 5.71 -2.83
C THR A 75 23.95 6.47 -3.54
N GLY A 76 25.15 6.48 -2.97
CA GLY A 76 26.32 7.07 -3.58
C GLY A 76 27.60 6.58 -2.93
N VAL A 77 28.64 6.39 -3.74
CA VAL A 77 30.01 6.13 -3.32
C VAL A 77 30.86 7.19 -4.01
N ILE A 78 31.53 8.01 -3.21
CA ILE A 78 32.12 9.27 -3.67
C ILE A 78 33.61 9.26 -3.37
N ASN A 79 34.39 9.45 -4.42
CA ASN A 79 35.76 9.90 -4.35
C ASN A 79 35.76 11.37 -4.79
N GLY A 80 35.91 12.28 -3.83
CA GLY A 80 35.84 13.72 -4.04
C GLY A 80 37.15 14.34 -4.49
N ASN A 81 38.27 13.66 -4.27
CA ASN A 81 39.61 14.14 -4.62
C ASN A 81 40.18 13.48 -5.90
N THR A 82 39.45 12.51 -6.48
CA THR A 82 39.79 11.75 -7.69
C THR A 82 41.09 10.92 -7.56
N ASP A 83 41.40 10.40 -6.37
CA ASP A 83 42.51 9.45 -6.14
C ASP A 83 42.07 7.97 -6.30
N ASP A 84 42.81 7.02 -5.71
CA ASP A 84 42.48 5.59 -5.80
C ASP A 84 41.49 5.12 -4.71
N LEU A 85 41.04 6.01 -3.82
CA LEU A 85 40.32 5.69 -2.59
C LEU A 85 38.94 6.37 -2.55
N ILE A 86 37.99 5.74 -1.84
CA ILE A 86 36.67 6.33 -1.60
C ILE A 86 36.71 7.21 -0.36
N ASP A 87 36.14 8.41 -0.43
CA ASP A 87 36.10 9.35 0.70
C ASP A 87 34.83 9.16 1.53
N ASN A 88 33.68 9.17 0.85
CA ASN A 88 32.36 9.25 1.45
C ASN A 88 31.41 8.23 0.82
N VAL A 89 30.43 7.80 1.62
CA VAL A 89 29.21 7.15 1.12
C VAL A 89 28.02 8.04 1.43
N THR A 90 27.04 8.08 0.54
CA THR A 90 25.72 8.64 0.84
C THR A 90 24.69 7.53 0.95
N ARG A 91 23.73 7.71 1.85
CA ARG A 91 22.66 6.75 2.11
C ARG A 91 21.32 7.44 2.22
N ARG A 92 20.25 6.70 1.99
CA ARG A 92 18.86 7.15 2.19
C ARG A 92 18.05 6.05 2.85
N PRO A 93 17.11 6.36 3.75
CA PRO A 93 16.20 5.36 4.28
C PRO A 93 15.22 4.95 3.17
N LEU A 94 15.00 3.65 3.01
CA LEU A 94 13.91 3.14 2.18
C LEU A 94 12.59 3.35 2.94
N GLN A 95 11.61 3.99 2.29
CA GLN A 95 10.33 4.32 2.92
C GLN A 95 9.16 3.82 2.08
N MET A 96 8.12 3.37 2.78
CA MET A 96 6.85 2.93 2.21
C MET A 96 5.69 3.80 2.71
N TYR A 97 4.64 3.88 1.90
CA TYR A 97 3.39 4.55 2.26
C TYR A 97 2.27 3.53 2.48
N ILE A 98 1.90 3.36 3.76
CA ILE A 98 0.72 2.62 4.21
C ILE A 98 0.10 3.49 5.31
N ASN A 99 -0.98 4.21 4.99
CA ASN A 99 -1.58 5.20 5.88
C ASN A 99 -0.58 6.23 6.45
N GLY A 100 0.42 6.62 5.66
CA GLY A 100 1.53 7.47 6.10
C GLY A 100 2.89 6.92 5.69
N TRP A 101 3.88 7.82 5.63
CA TRP A 101 5.27 7.46 5.34
C TRP A 101 5.93 6.84 6.57
N ARG A 102 6.55 5.67 6.38
CA ARG A 102 7.33 4.98 7.41
C ARG A 102 8.53 4.28 6.78
N ASN A 103 9.54 4.03 7.60
CA ASN A 103 10.72 3.30 7.19
C ASN A 103 10.39 1.82 6.92
N VAL A 104 11.13 1.21 6.01
CA VAL A 104 11.14 -0.24 5.81
C VAL A 104 12.17 -0.82 6.77
N ASP A 105 11.73 -1.10 8.00
CA ASP A 105 12.55 -1.71 9.05
C ASP A 105 12.33 -3.24 9.07
N TRP A 106 13.34 -4.00 9.50
CA TRP A 106 13.32 -5.48 9.57
C TRP A 106 12.78 -6.02 10.90
N LEU A 107 11.73 -5.41 11.46
CA LEU A 107 11.10 -5.86 12.72
C LEU A 107 9.65 -6.31 12.50
#